data_AF-A0A8I0K9V3-F1
#
_entry.id   AF-A0A8I0K9V3-F1
#
_cell.length_a   1.000
_cell.length_b   1.000
_cell.length_c   1.000
_cell.angle_alpha   90.00
_cell.angle_beta   90.00
_cell.angle_gamma   90.00
#
_symmetry.space_group_name_H-M   'P 1'
#
loop_
_entity.id
_entity.type
_entity.pdbx_description
1 polymer ?
#
loop_
_entity_poly.entity_id
_entity_poly.type
_entity_poly.pdbx_seq_one_letter_code
_entity_poly.pdbx_strand_id
1 'polypeptide(L)'
;NARAQKKIIAIANDDAYSAAYAIASSAEKVFVSRTSGVGSIGVIASHIDQSGFNEKQGIKYTTIFAGSRKNDLNPHEPVTSESLENLQNEVNRLYEMFSQLIARNRNLSVEAIKNTEAGLYFGENAIEIGLIDEVATFNEIINKGETMTANNDDLIEKYNKYRTEVLEIARLCNLSKMPEKLLEFVEQGVNVEQARESLMSTLAERTTKTEILSTIPQSSSEDLMMQAAKTRHNS
;
A
#
# COMPACT_ATOMS: atom_id res chain seq x y z
N ASN A 1 -5.89 2.05 -7.85
CA ASN A 1 -4.87 1.01 -8.11
C ASN A 1 -4.65 0.25 -6.81
N ALA A 2 -5.26 -0.92 -6.60
CA ALA A 2 -5.33 -1.57 -5.28
C ALA A 2 -3.96 -1.97 -4.71
N ARG A 3 -3.04 -2.42 -5.57
CA ARG A 3 -1.65 -2.75 -5.19
C ARG A 3 -0.83 -1.54 -4.70
N ALA A 4 -1.24 -0.32 -5.05
CA ALA A 4 -0.60 0.90 -4.55
C ALA A 4 -1.07 1.27 -3.13
N GLN A 5 -2.13 0.62 -2.63
CA GLN A 5 -2.72 0.90 -1.32
C GLN A 5 -2.50 -0.26 -0.34
N LYS A 6 -2.48 -1.51 -0.85
CA LYS A 6 -2.20 -2.72 -0.07
C LYS A 6 -1.28 -3.62 -0.87
N LYS A 7 -0.27 -4.17 -0.19
CA LYS A 7 0.63 -5.16 -0.77
C LYS A 7 -0.16 -6.42 -1.14
N ILE A 8 -0.10 -6.81 -2.41
CA ILE A 8 -0.73 -8.02 -2.93
C ILE A 8 0.39 -8.93 -3.41
N ILE A 9 0.41 -10.15 -2.88
CA ILE A 9 1.33 -11.22 -3.30
C ILE A 9 0.52 -12.36 -3.91
N ALA A 10 1.03 -12.98 -4.97
CA ALA A 10 0.49 -14.19 -5.55
C ALA A 10 1.42 -15.36 -5.21
N ILE A 11 0.84 -16.51 -4.88
CA ILE A 11 1.58 -17.73 -4.58
C ILE A 11 0.94 -18.86 -5.39
N ALA A 12 1.67 -19.41 -6.34
CA ALA A 12 1.28 -20.62 -7.05
C ALA A 12 1.83 -21.82 -6.26
N ASN A 13 0.95 -22.53 -5.54
CA ASN A 13 1.36 -23.68 -4.76
C ASN A 13 1.47 -24.96 -5.62
N ASP A 14 0.70 -25.01 -6.71
CA ASP A 14 0.77 -26.06 -7.74
C ASP A 14 1.07 -25.42 -9.09
N ASP A 15 0.11 -24.92 -9.86
CA ASP A 15 0.43 -24.20 -11.10
C ASP A 15 -0.37 -22.91 -11.25
N ALA A 16 0.23 -21.94 -11.94
CA ALA A 16 -0.47 -20.75 -12.43
C ALA A 16 -0.13 -20.55 -13.91
N TYR A 17 -0.86 -21.24 -14.78
CA TYR A 17 -0.71 -21.18 -16.23
C TYR A 17 -1.80 -20.34 -16.89
N SER A 18 -1.48 -19.73 -18.05
CA SER A 18 -2.43 -19.02 -18.89
C SER A 18 -3.21 -17.97 -18.09
N ALA A 19 -4.54 -17.97 -18.12
CA ALA A 19 -5.36 -16.99 -17.40
C ALA A 19 -5.05 -16.93 -15.89
N ALA A 20 -4.67 -18.04 -15.26
CA ALA A 20 -4.25 -18.03 -13.86
C ALA A 20 -2.97 -17.21 -13.66
N TYR A 21 -2.02 -17.30 -14.60
CA TYR A 21 -0.83 -16.47 -14.61
C TYR A 21 -1.16 -14.98 -14.86
N ALA A 22 -2.15 -14.70 -15.72
CA ALA A 22 -2.62 -13.32 -15.94
C ALA A 22 -3.04 -12.65 -14.62
N ILE A 23 -3.78 -13.38 -13.80
CA ILE A 23 -4.21 -12.93 -12.47
C ILE A 23 -2.99 -12.80 -11.54
N ALA A 24 -2.15 -13.84 -11.46
CA ALA A 24 -0.97 -13.84 -10.59
C ALA A 24 -0.02 -12.68 -10.90
N SER A 25 0.26 -12.41 -12.18
CA SER A 25 1.13 -11.32 -12.62
C SER A 25 0.68 -9.94 -12.16
N SER A 26 -0.60 -9.76 -11.84
CA SER A 26 -1.12 -8.47 -11.36
C SER A 26 -0.69 -8.13 -9.93
N ALA A 27 -0.17 -9.10 -9.18
CA ALA A 27 0.40 -8.92 -7.86
C ALA A 27 1.76 -8.17 -7.90
N GLU A 28 2.19 -7.64 -6.75
CA GLU A 28 3.51 -7.01 -6.60
C GLU A 28 4.63 -8.04 -6.64
N LYS A 29 4.40 -9.21 -6.03
CA LYS A 29 5.30 -10.35 -6.11
C LYS A 29 4.54 -11.63 -6.46
N VAL A 30 5.16 -12.48 -7.26
CA VAL A 30 4.71 -13.80 -7.67
C VAL A 30 5.72 -14.82 -7.15
N PHE A 31 5.24 -15.72 -6.31
CA PHE A 31 6.01 -16.83 -5.78
C PHE A 31 5.48 -18.14 -6.32
N VAL A 32 6.36 -19.13 -6.43
CA VAL A 32 5.97 -20.49 -6.83
C VAL A 32 6.58 -21.51 -5.87
N SER A 33 5.91 -22.65 -5.67
CA SER A 33 6.51 -23.78 -4.97
C SER A 33 7.57 -24.48 -5.84
N ARG A 34 8.41 -25.35 -5.23
CA ARG A 34 9.54 -25.98 -5.93
C ARG A 34 9.14 -26.78 -7.18
N THR A 35 7.95 -27.37 -7.19
CA THR A 35 7.44 -28.17 -8.32
C THR A 35 6.44 -27.41 -9.17
N SER A 36 6.17 -26.15 -8.83
CA SER A 36 5.18 -25.32 -9.49
C SER A 36 5.67 -24.73 -10.80
N GLY A 37 4.75 -24.53 -11.74
CA GLY A 37 5.02 -23.85 -12.98
C GLY A 37 4.14 -22.62 -13.24
N VAL A 38 4.69 -21.76 -14.10
CA VAL A 38 4.02 -20.58 -14.66
C VAL A 38 4.25 -20.51 -16.17
N GLY A 39 3.65 -19.53 -16.83
CA GLY A 39 3.74 -19.36 -18.27
C GLY A 39 2.44 -19.81 -18.94
N SER A 40 2.55 -20.55 -20.04
CA SER A 40 1.41 -20.82 -20.94
C SER A 40 0.70 -19.52 -21.36
N ILE A 41 1.49 -18.44 -21.55
CA ILE A 41 0.99 -17.14 -21.97
C ILE A 41 0.70 -17.22 -23.45
N GLY A 42 -0.54 -17.57 -23.77
CA GLY A 42 -0.96 -17.85 -25.13
C GLY A 42 -2.47 -17.92 -25.23
N VAL A 43 -2.96 -17.95 -26.47
CA VAL A 43 -4.39 -18.06 -26.79
C VAL A 43 -4.54 -19.15 -27.82
N ILE A 44 -5.49 -20.06 -27.57
CA ILE A 44 -5.83 -21.14 -28.49
C ILE A 44 -7.34 -21.12 -28.72
N ALA A 45 -7.74 -21.40 -29.96
CA ALA A 45 -9.11 -21.70 -30.34
C ALA A 45 -9.11 -23.02 -31.11
N SER A 46 -10.11 -23.86 -30.87
CA SER A 46 -10.26 -25.14 -31.54
C SER A 46 -11.65 -25.23 -32.15
N HIS A 47 -11.71 -25.75 -33.39
CA HIS A 47 -12.95 -26.01 -34.11
C HIS A 47 -12.95 -27.48 -34.54
N ILE A 48 -14.12 -28.11 -34.48
CA ILE A 48 -14.33 -29.49 -34.91
C ILE A 48 -15.28 -29.47 -36.10
N ASP A 49 -14.78 -29.90 -37.25
CA ASP A 49 -15.61 -30.21 -38.41
C ASP A 49 -16.21 -31.62 -38.24
N GLN A 50 -17.53 -31.67 -38.13
CA GLN A 50 -18.31 -32.89 -37.97
C GLN A 50 -19.08 -33.25 -39.25
N SER A 51 -18.90 -32.53 -40.35
CA SER A 51 -19.65 -32.74 -41.60
C SER A 51 -19.52 -34.18 -42.11
N GLY A 52 -18.31 -34.75 -42.10
CA GLY A 52 -18.07 -36.15 -42.47
C GLY A 52 -18.65 -37.17 -41.48
N PHE A 53 -18.80 -36.81 -40.20
CA PHE A 53 -19.54 -37.64 -39.24
C PHE A 53 -21.03 -37.62 -39.54
N ASN A 54 -21.60 -36.43 -39.78
CA ASN A 54 -23.01 -36.24 -40.10
C ASN A 54 -23.40 -37.02 -41.35
N GLU A 55 -22.58 -36.98 -42.40
CA GLU A 55 -22.78 -37.73 -43.63
C GLU A 55 -22.87 -39.25 -43.36
N LYS A 56 -21.94 -39.80 -42.57
CA LYS A 56 -21.95 -41.22 -42.18
C LYS A 56 -23.16 -41.62 -41.35
N GLN A 57 -23.74 -40.68 -40.60
CA GLN A 57 -24.96 -40.88 -39.82
C GLN A 57 -26.24 -40.60 -40.61
N GLY A 58 -26.13 -40.19 -41.88
CA GLY A 58 -27.30 -39.80 -42.70
C GLY A 58 -27.98 -38.52 -42.21
N ILE A 59 -27.30 -37.68 -41.44
CA ILE A 59 -27.83 -36.42 -40.92
C ILE A 59 -27.49 -35.31 -41.91
N LYS A 60 -28.50 -34.55 -42.33
CA LYS A 60 -28.34 -33.40 -43.23
C LYS A 60 -28.77 -32.11 -42.56
N TYR A 61 -27.83 -31.16 -42.45
CA TYR A 61 -28.09 -29.82 -41.98
C TYR A 61 -28.31 -28.88 -43.17
N THR A 62 -29.37 -28.08 -43.13
CA THR A 62 -29.61 -26.98 -44.06
C THR A 62 -29.70 -25.70 -43.25
N THR A 63 -28.66 -24.88 -43.28
CA THR A 63 -28.61 -23.67 -42.47
C THR A 63 -29.19 -22.48 -43.24
N ILE A 64 -30.13 -21.76 -42.61
CA ILE A 64 -30.69 -20.50 -43.13
C ILE A 64 -30.31 -19.41 -42.14
N PHE A 65 -29.59 -18.38 -42.59
CA PHE A 65 -29.06 -17.33 -41.73
C PHE A 65 -29.03 -15.98 -42.45
N ALA A 66 -29.01 -14.90 -41.66
CA ALA A 66 -28.87 -13.54 -42.15
C ALA A 66 -27.50 -12.97 -41.71
N GLY A 67 -26.78 -12.36 -42.66
CA GLY A 67 -25.42 -11.86 -42.49
C GLY A 67 -24.36 -12.93 -42.83
N SER A 68 -23.38 -12.57 -43.66
CA SER A 68 -22.38 -13.51 -44.22
C SER A 68 -21.56 -14.25 -43.17
N ARG A 69 -21.38 -13.65 -41.99
CA ARG A 69 -20.55 -14.18 -40.90
C ARG A 69 -21.33 -14.96 -39.84
N LYS A 70 -22.66 -15.04 -39.98
CA LYS A 70 -23.53 -15.61 -38.93
C LYS A 70 -23.36 -17.12 -38.78
N ASN A 71 -22.84 -17.78 -39.80
CA ASN A 71 -22.61 -19.23 -39.85
C ASN A 71 -21.12 -19.63 -39.72
N ASP A 72 -20.26 -18.67 -39.40
CA ASP A 72 -18.84 -18.94 -39.19
C ASP A 72 -18.62 -20.04 -38.15
N LEU A 73 -17.63 -20.89 -38.38
CA LEU A 73 -17.22 -21.99 -37.50
C LEU A 73 -18.36 -22.99 -37.18
N ASN A 74 -19.41 -23.07 -38.00
CA ASN A 74 -20.46 -24.07 -37.85
C ASN A 74 -19.86 -25.48 -38.00
N PRO A 75 -20.01 -26.38 -37.00
CA PRO A 75 -19.41 -27.71 -37.05
C PRO A 75 -20.06 -28.66 -38.06
N HIS A 76 -21.19 -28.29 -38.67
CA HIS A 76 -21.95 -29.17 -39.57
C HIS A 76 -21.58 -29.01 -41.05
N GLU A 77 -20.68 -28.10 -41.38
CA GLU A 77 -20.16 -27.86 -42.72
C GLU A 77 -18.64 -27.59 -42.65
N PRO A 78 -17.88 -27.86 -43.74
CA PRO A 78 -16.47 -27.52 -43.77
C PRO A 78 -16.23 -26.04 -43.53
N VAL A 79 -15.27 -25.73 -42.65
CA VAL A 79 -14.94 -24.34 -42.31
C VAL A 79 -14.38 -23.59 -43.53
N THR A 80 -14.83 -22.36 -43.73
CA THR A 80 -14.34 -21.52 -44.83
C THR A 80 -12.99 -20.88 -44.49
N SER A 81 -12.19 -20.57 -45.51
CA SER A 81 -10.91 -19.87 -45.33
C SER A 81 -11.10 -18.50 -44.67
N GLU A 82 -12.17 -17.79 -45.03
CA GLU A 82 -12.52 -16.50 -44.44
C GLU A 82 -12.87 -16.65 -42.94
N SER A 83 -13.66 -17.66 -42.56
CA SER A 83 -13.98 -17.90 -41.15
C SER A 83 -12.73 -18.25 -40.34
N LEU A 84 -11.84 -19.08 -40.89
CA LEU A 84 -10.55 -19.42 -40.28
C LEU A 84 -9.64 -18.19 -40.09
N GLU A 85 -9.51 -17.36 -41.13
CA GLU A 85 -8.68 -16.15 -41.07
C GLU A 85 -9.17 -15.19 -39.97
N ASN A 86 -10.49 -15.05 -39.82
CA ASN A 86 -11.03 -14.17 -38.79
C ASN A 86 -10.87 -14.75 -37.38
N LEU A 87 -11.01 -16.07 -37.22
CA LEU A 87 -10.68 -16.71 -35.95
C LEU A 87 -9.19 -16.52 -35.61
N GLN A 88 -8.30 -16.67 -36.59
CA GLN A 88 -6.86 -16.43 -36.40
C GLN A 88 -6.56 -14.98 -36.03
N ASN A 89 -7.23 -14.01 -36.67
CA ASN A 89 -7.11 -12.60 -36.33
C ASN A 89 -7.53 -12.32 -34.89
N GLU A 90 -8.61 -12.95 -34.42
CA GLU A 90 -9.06 -12.82 -33.03
C GLU A 90 -8.08 -13.47 -32.04
N VAL A 91 -7.56 -14.66 -32.34
CA VAL A 91 -6.51 -15.30 -31.55
C VAL A 91 -5.27 -14.39 -31.45
N ASN A 92 -4.83 -13.81 -32.56
CA ASN A 92 -3.70 -12.88 -32.60
C ASN A 92 -3.97 -11.62 -31.78
N ARG A 93 -5.16 -11.05 -31.88
CA ARG A 93 -5.57 -9.85 -31.13
C ARG A 93 -5.55 -10.11 -29.63
N LEU A 94 -6.10 -11.24 -29.18
CA LEU A 94 -6.11 -11.63 -27.77
C LEU A 94 -4.71 -11.97 -27.27
N TYR A 95 -3.89 -12.64 -28.08
CA TYR A 95 -2.50 -12.95 -27.71
C TYR A 95 -1.65 -11.68 -27.53
N GLU A 96 -1.84 -10.67 -28.40
CA GLU A 96 -1.20 -9.37 -28.25
C GLU A 96 -1.61 -8.69 -26.94
N MET A 97 -2.92 -8.64 -26.65
CA MET A 97 -3.44 -8.06 -25.40
C MET A 97 -2.88 -8.78 -24.17
N PHE A 98 -2.81 -10.10 -24.20
CA PHE A 98 -2.30 -10.91 -23.11
C PHE A 98 -0.79 -10.70 -22.91
N SER A 99 -0.02 -10.70 -23.99
CA SER A 99 1.43 -10.43 -23.94
C SER A 99 1.72 -9.04 -23.37
N GLN A 100 0.97 -8.02 -23.79
CA GLN A 100 1.09 -6.66 -23.26
C GLN A 100 0.72 -6.56 -21.77
N LEU A 101 -0.30 -7.30 -21.31
CA LEU A 101 -0.68 -7.35 -19.90
C LEU A 101 0.48 -7.87 -19.06
N ILE A 102 1.04 -9.03 -19.43
CA ILE A 102 2.14 -9.65 -18.69
C ILE A 102 3.39 -8.77 -18.74
N ALA A 103 3.75 -8.25 -19.92
CA ALA A 103 4.90 -7.36 -20.11
C ALA A 103 4.84 -6.16 -19.16
N ARG A 104 3.69 -5.48 -19.08
CA ARG A 104 3.48 -4.35 -18.16
C ARG A 104 3.56 -4.77 -16.69
N ASN A 105 3.02 -5.92 -16.35
CA ASN A 105 2.93 -6.40 -14.98
C ASN A 105 4.28 -6.88 -14.43
N ARG A 106 5.10 -7.50 -15.28
CA ARG A 106 6.41 -8.08 -14.93
C ARG A 106 7.59 -7.19 -15.31
N ASN A 107 7.33 -6.00 -15.85
CA ASN A 107 8.36 -5.08 -16.34
C ASN A 107 9.30 -5.72 -17.38
N LEU A 108 8.70 -6.46 -18.32
CA LEU A 108 9.38 -7.13 -19.44
C LEU A 108 8.98 -6.49 -20.76
N SER A 109 9.75 -6.73 -21.82
CA SER A 109 9.31 -6.36 -23.17
C SER A 109 8.24 -7.32 -23.67
N VAL A 110 7.34 -6.84 -24.53
CA VAL A 110 6.35 -7.70 -25.20
C VAL A 110 7.05 -8.80 -26.02
N GLU A 111 8.19 -8.48 -26.63
CA GLU A 111 9.01 -9.43 -27.37
C GLU A 111 9.55 -10.55 -26.47
N ALA A 112 10.03 -10.22 -25.27
CA ALA A 112 10.49 -11.23 -24.31
C ALA A 112 9.36 -12.22 -23.96
N ILE A 113 8.13 -11.72 -23.78
CA ILE A 113 6.95 -12.58 -23.56
C ILE A 113 6.66 -13.43 -24.80
N LYS A 114 6.69 -12.85 -26.00
CA LYS A 114 6.40 -13.59 -27.24
C LYS A 114 7.43 -14.67 -27.54
N ASN A 115 8.70 -14.42 -27.22
CA ASN A 115 9.80 -15.37 -27.38
C ASN A 115 9.68 -16.59 -26.45
N THR A 116 8.75 -16.55 -25.48
CA THR A 116 8.43 -17.75 -24.69
C THR A 116 7.61 -18.78 -25.46
N GLU A 117 6.98 -18.39 -26.58
CA GLU A 117 6.15 -19.25 -27.42
C GLU A 117 5.05 -20.00 -26.64
N ALA A 118 4.49 -19.33 -25.62
CA ALA A 118 3.52 -19.90 -24.68
C ALA A 118 4.04 -21.16 -23.94
N GLY A 119 5.35 -21.27 -23.74
CA GLY A 119 6.00 -22.34 -23.00
C GLY A 119 5.68 -22.34 -21.49
N LEU A 120 5.99 -23.47 -20.85
CA LEU A 120 5.89 -23.65 -19.40
C LEU A 120 7.27 -23.43 -18.76
N TYR A 121 7.29 -22.73 -17.63
CA TYR A 121 8.51 -22.40 -16.90
C TYR A 121 8.38 -22.78 -15.44
N PHE A 122 9.48 -23.25 -14.86
CA PHE A 122 9.52 -23.85 -13.54
C PHE A 122 10.73 -23.34 -12.77
N GLY A 123 10.60 -23.20 -11.46
CA GLY A 123 11.71 -22.89 -10.56
C GLY A 123 12.57 -21.71 -11.02
N GLU A 124 13.89 -21.91 -11.01
CA GLU A 124 14.88 -20.89 -11.40
C GLU A 124 14.70 -20.38 -12.83
N ASN A 125 14.31 -21.23 -13.78
CA ASN A 125 14.09 -20.79 -15.16
C ASN A 125 12.99 -19.72 -15.24
N ALA A 126 11.96 -19.81 -14.40
CA ALA A 126 10.90 -18.81 -14.34
C ALA A 126 11.37 -17.49 -13.71
N ILE A 127 12.36 -17.55 -12.80
CA ILE A 127 13.02 -16.35 -12.23
C ILE A 127 13.87 -15.69 -13.30
N GLU A 128 14.70 -16.46 -14.01
CA GLU A 128 15.64 -15.96 -15.02
C GLU A 128 14.93 -15.17 -16.14
N ILE A 129 13.75 -15.62 -16.57
CA ILE A 129 12.95 -14.92 -17.59
C ILE A 129 12.06 -13.81 -17.00
N GLY A 130 12.05 -13.63 -15.69
CA GLY A 130 11.31 -12.58 -14.99
C GLY A 130 9.81 -12.84 -14.76
N LEU A 131 9.33 -14.06 -14.98
CA LEU A 131 7.93 -14.39 -14.75
C LEU A 131 7.58 -14.54 -13.26
N ILE A 132 8.55 -14.83 -12.41
CA ILE A 132 8.34 -14.93 -10.97
C ILE A 132 9.44 -14.19 -10.23
N ASP A 133 9.23 -13.94 -8.94
CA ASP A 133 10.17 -13.21 -8.10
C ASP A 133 11.01 -14.17 -7.24
N GLU A 134 10.44 -15.27 -6.76
CA GLU A 134 11.14 -16.22 -5.90
C GLU A 134 10.43 -17.59 -5.86
N VAL A 135 11.21 -18.66 -5.70
CA VAL A 135 10.71 -19.99 -5.33
C VAL A 135 10.59 -20.06 -3.81
N ALA A 136 9.38 -20.23 -3.29
CA ALA A 136 9.14 -20.35 -1.86
C ALA A 136 7.82 -21.09 -1.58
N THR A 137 7.79 -21.83 -0.49
CA THR A 137 6.58 -22.44 0.04
C THR A 137 5.68 -21.41 0.70
N PHE A 138 4.39 -21.71 0.79
CA PHE A 138 3.44 -20.88 1.52
C PHE A 138 3.91 -20.52 2.94
N ASN A 139 4.42 -21.50 3.70
CA ASN A 139 4.90 -21.29 5.07
C ASN A 139 6.10 -20.33 5.12
N GLU A 140 7.06 -20.47 4.21
CA GLU A 140 8.21 -19.55 4.13
C GLU A 140 7.75 -18.12 3.83
N ILE A 141 6.75 -17.95 2.97
CA ILE A 141 6.22 -16.63 2.60
C ILE A 141 5.43 -16.01 3.74
N ILE A 142 4.63 -16.78 4.48
CA ILE A 142 3.91 -16.29 5.67
C ILE A 142 4.90 -15.86 6.76
N ASN A 143 5.93 -16.68 7.03
CA ASN A 143 6.96 -16.34 8.01
C ASN A 143 7.77 -15.09 7.62
N LYS A 144 8.08 -14.93 6.32
CA LYS A 144 8.64 -13.67 5.77
C LYS A 144 7.65 -12.50 5.83
N GLY A 145 6.36 -12.80 5.70
CA GLY A 145 5.25 -11.85 5.75
C GLY A 145 5.09 -11.24 7.13
N GLU A 146 5.19 -12.02 8.20
CA GLU A 146 5.21 -11.53 9.58
C GLU A 146 6.36 -10.53 9.83
N THR A 147 7.46 -10.65 9.08
CA THR A 147 8.57 -9.69 9.09
C THR A 147 8.38 -8.50 8.14
N MET A 148 7.46 -8.58 7.18
CA MET A 148 7.20 -7.56 6.14
C MET A 148 5.91 -6.75 6.38
N THR A 149 5.07 -7.14 7.35
CA THR A 149 3.84 -6.42 7.72
C THR A 149 4.09 -5.42 8.84
N ALA A 150 4.75 -4.33 8.47
CA ALA A 150 4.62 -2.96 8.98
C ALA A 150 5.97 -2.27 8.80
N ASN A 151 6.01 -1.20 8.00
CA ASN A 151 7.03 -0.18 8.15
C ASN A 151 6.79 0.49 9.51
N ASN A 152 7.18 -0.20 10.58
CA ASN A 152 7.18 0.34 11.94
C ASN A 152 8.24 1.43 12.07
N ASP A 153 9.20 1.54 11.15
CA ASP A 153 10.28 2.54 11.22
C ASP A 153 9.74 3.97 11.25
N ASP A 154 8.76 4.33 10.41
CA ASP A 154 8.15 5.67 10.39
C ASP A 154 7.31 5.94 11.65
N LEU A 155 6.60 4.93 12.16
CA LEU A 155 5.85 5.03 13.42
C LEU A 155 6.77 5.11 14.63
N ILE A 156 7.88 4.37 14.64
CA ILE A 156 8.91 4.36 15.68
C ILE A 156 9.66 5.70 15.65
N GLU A 157 10.01 6.22 14.48
CA GLU A 157 10.67 7.52 14.33
C GLU A 157 9.75 8.65 14.82
N LYS A 158 8.47 8.62 14.41
CA LYS A 158 7.46 9.58 14.87
C LYS A 158 7.22 9.48 16.38
N TYR A 159 7.10 8.28 16.93
CA TYR A 159 6.98 8.05 18.37
C TYR A 159 8.20 8.55 19.14
N ASN A 160 9.41 8.26 18.66
CA ASN A 160 10.67 8.69 19.28
C ASN A 160 10.80 10.22 19.24
N LYS A 161 10.37 10.87 18.16
CA LYS A 161 10.33 12.32 18.04
C LYS A 161 9.38 12.94 19.07
N TYR A 162 8.13 12.49 19.14
CA TYR A 162 7.16 13.00 20.13
C TYR A 162 7.62 12.73 21.57
N ARG A 163 8.18 11.54 21.84
CA ARG A 163 8.73 11.21 23.16
C ARG A 163 9.86 12.18 23.56
N THR A 164 10.76 12.49 22.64
CA THR A 164 11.88 13.42 22.89
C THR A 164 11.36 14.83 23.18
N GLU A 165 10.37 15.27 22.40
CA GLU A 165 9.74 16.59 22.56
C GLU A 165 9.05 16.73 23.93
N VAL A 166 8.24 15.75 24.34
CA VAL A 166 7.55 15.74 25.65
C VAL A 166 8.56 15.69 26.81
N LEU A 167 9.64 14.93 26.68
CA LEU A 167 10.70 14.88 27.70
C LEU A 167 11.42 16.22 27.86
N GLU A 168 11.64 16.94 26.76
CA GLU A 168 12.28 18.26 26.81
C GLU A 168 11.34 19.32 27.41
N ILE A 169 10.05 19.29 27.06
CA ILE A 169 9.04 20.14 27.70
C ILE A 169 8.97 19.86 29.20
N ALA A 170 8.96 18.58 29.61
CA ALA A 170 8.99 18.20 31.02
C ALA A 170 10.23 18.72 31.76
N ARG A 171 11.41 18.71 31.10
CA ARG A 171 12.63 19.31 31.63
C ARG A 171 12.49 20.82 31.80
N LEU A 172 11.99 21.53 30.80
CA LEU A 172 11.78 22.98 30.85
C LEU A 172 10.82 23.39 31.97
N CYS A 173 9.70 22.67 32.11
CA CYS A 173 8.73 22.86 33.20
C CYS A 173 9.39 22.68 34.57
N ASN A 174 10.20 21.63 34.74
CA ASN A 174 10.91 21.37 36.00
C ASN A 174 11.98 22.42 36.30
N LEU A 175 12.80 22.82 35.31
CA LEU A 175 13.82 23.88 35.48
C LEU A 175 13.19 25.22 35.87
N SER A 176 12.03 25.51 35.30
CA SER A 176 11.25 26.72 35.58
C SER A 176 10.48 26.65 36.90
N LYS A 177 10.55 25.53 37.64
CA LYS A 177 9.77 25.25 38.85
C LYS A 177 8.25 25.38 38.62
N MET A 178 7.78 24.89 37.47
CA MET A 178 6.38 24.88 37.04
C MET A 178 5.99 23.52 36.45
N PRO A 179 6.11 22.40 37.21
CA PRO A 179 5.80 21.07 36.71
C PRO A 179 4.33 20.90 36.29
N GLU A 180 3.41 21.69 36.85
CA GLU A 180 1.97 21.67 36.56
C GLU A 180 1.64 22.05 35.11
N LYS A 181 2.49 22.85 34.45
CA LYS A 181 2.30 23.25 33.05
C LYS A 181 2.53 22.13 32.04
N LEU A 182 3.14 21.01 32.46
CA LEU A 182 3.45 19.90 31.56
C LEU A 182 2.18 19.32 30.92
N LEU A 183 1.14 19.07 31.72
CA LEU A 183 -0.10 18.50 31.22
C LEU A 183 -0.80 19.46 30.25
N GLU A 184 -0.84 20.75 30.60
CA GLU A 184 -1.39 21.80 29.76
C GLU A 184 -0.69 21.87 28.38
N PHE A 185 0.64 21.86 28.37
CA PHE A 185 1.42 21.90 27.12
C PHE A 185 1.24 20.66 26.26
N VAL A 186 1.12 19.48 26.87
CA VAL A 186 0.86 18.22 26.16
C VAL A 186 -0.54 18.21 25.55
N GLU A 187 -1.57 18.63 26.30
CA GLU A 187 -2.96 18.70 25.82
C GLU A 187 -3.14 19.71 24.67
N GLN A 188 -2.44 20.84 24.74
CA GLN A 188 -2.48 21.90 23.73
C GLN A 188 -1.59 21.61 22.50
N GLY A 189 -0.79 20.54 22.53
CA GLY A 189 0.11 20.18 21.43
C GLY A 189 1.23 21.21 21.20
N VAL A 190 1.68 21.85 22.27
CA VAL A 190 2.70 22.91 22.26
C VAL A 190 4.07 22.31 21.96
N ASN A 191 4.86 22.96 21.10
CA ASN A 191 6.23 22.53 20.81
C ASN A 191 7.25 23.07 21.85
N VAL A 192 8.48 22.56 21.82
CA VAL A 192 9.53 22.94 22.80
C VAL A 192 9.75 24.46 22.88
N GLU A 193 9.73 25.16 21.76
CA GLU A 193 10.05 26.59 21.71
C GLU A 193 8.90 27.42 22.29
N GLN A 194 7.66 27.10 21.94
CA GLN A 194 6.48 27.71 22.52
C GLN A 194 6.38 27.48 24.04
N ALA A 195 6.74 26.28 24.51
CA ALA A 195 6.80 25.97 25.94
C ALA A 195 7.89 26.81 26.62
N ARG A 196 9.08 26.94 26.02
CA ARG A 196 10.17 27.79 26.51
C ARG A 196 9.73 29.26 26.62
N GLU A 197 9.13 29.82 25.58
CA GLU A 197 8.65 31.21 25.56
C GLU A 197 7.61 31.46 26.64
N SER A 198 6.61 30.58 26.77
CA SER A 198 5.56 30.67 27.79
C SER A 198 6.11 30.64 29.22
N LEU A 199 7.05 29.72 29.49
CA LEU A 199 7.71 29.61 30.79
C LEU A 199 8.57 30.85 31.10
N MET A 200 9.37 31.31 30.13
CA MET A 200 10.21 32.50 30.30
C MET A 200 9.40 33.76 30.55
N SER A 201 8.29 33.95 29.83
CA SER A 201 7.36 35.06 30.06
C SER A 201 6.80 35.03 31.48
N THR A 202 6.36 33.85 31.94
CA THR A 202 5.81 33.69 33.30
C THR A 202 6.85 33.98 34.39
N LEU A 203 8.12 33.59 34.17
CA LEU A 203 9.22 33.87 35.10
C LEU A 203 9.58 35.36 35.14
N ALA A 204 9.56 36.04 33.99
CA ALA A 204 9.79 37.48 33.92
C ALA A 204 8.71 38.26 34.70
N GLU A 205 7.43 37.90 34.54
CA GLU A 205 6.33 38.49 35.30
C GLU A 205 6.49 38.28 36.82
N ARG A 206 6.90 37.09 37.26
CA ARG A 206 7.15 36.80 38.69
C ARG A 206 8.31 37.63 39.26
N THR A 207 9.39 37.79 38.50
CA THR A 207 10.54 38.60 38.91
C THR A 207 10.14 40.07 39.07
N THR A 208 9.47 40.64 38.05
CA THR A 208 8.97 42.01 38.08
C THR A 208 8.00 42.25 39.25
N LYS A 209 7.08 41.31 39.51
CA LYS A 209 6.15 41.39 40.64
C LYS A 209 6.87 41.36 42.00
N THR A 210 7.93 40.57 42.12
CA THR A 210 8.72 40.46 43.35
C THR A 210 9.53 41.75 43.60
N GLU A 211 10.12 42.32 42.55
CA GLU A 211 10.82 43.61 42.62
C GLU A 211 9.87 44.74 43.05
N ILE A 212 8.70 44.86 42.42
CA ILE A 212 7.68 45.85 42.81
C ILE A 212 7.28 45.68 44.28
N LEU A 213 7.02 44.44 44.72
CA LEU A 213 6.61 44.18 46.11
C LEU A 213 7.71 44.54 47.13
N SER A 214 8.99 44.40 46.76
CA SER A 214 10.13 44.76 47.61
C SER A 214 10.34 46.28 47.77
N THR A 215 9.77 47.09 46.86
CA THR A 215 9.84 48.56 46.90
C THR A 215 8.70 49.21 47.68
N ILE A 216 7.69 48.44 48.10
CA ILE A 216 6.61 48.93 48.96
C ILE A 216 7.12 48.94 50.41
N PRO A 217 7.12 50.09 51.11
CA PRO A 217 7.58 50.14 52.50
C PRO A 217 6.74 49.21 53.37
N GLN A 218 7.39 48.29 54.10
CA GLN A 218 6.76 47.51 55.16
C GLN A 218 6.53 48.39 56.40
N SER A 219 5.64 49.39 56.33
CA SER A 219 5.08 49.93 57.56
C SER A 219 4.06 48.91 58.06
N SER A 220 4.38 48.29 59.19
CA SER A 220 3.46 47.39 59.87
C SER A 220 2.18 48.17 60.17
N SER A 221 1.03 47.51 60.04
CA SER A 221 -0.26 48.12 60.39
C SER A 221 -0.31 48.62 61.84
N GLU A 222 0.62 48.15 62.68
CA GLU A 222 0.84 48.60 64.05
C GLU A 222 1.42 50.02 64.13
N ASP A 223 2.35 50.42 63.24
CA ASP A 223 2.93 51.78 63.25
C ASP A 223 1.90 52.86 62.87
N LEU A 224 1.01 52.54 61.91
CA LEU A 224 -0.08 53.43 61.51
C LEU A 224 -1.18 53.53 62.59
N MET A 225 -1.48 52.42 63.28
CA MET A 225 -2.41 52.40 64.42
C MET A 225 -1.84 53.17 65.63
N MET A 226 -0.53 53.07 65.86
CA MET A 226 0.15 53.75 66.97
C MET A 226 0.33 55.25 66.72
N GLN A 227 0.50 55.68 65.46
CA GLN A 227 0.43 57.09 65.09
C GLN A 227 -0.98 57.67 65.25
N ALA A 228 -2.03 56.94 64.85
CA ALA A 228 -3.42 57.38 65.03
C ALA A 228 -3.86 57.43 66.50
N ALA A 229 -3.30 56.56 67.36
CA ALA A 229 -3.55 56.58 68.80
C ALA A 229 -2.88 57.79 69.49
N LYS A 230 -1.68 58.19 69.07
CA LYS A 230 -0.99 59.38 69.61
C LYS A 230 -1.68 60.70 69.24
N THR A 231 -2.32 60.80 68.09
CA THR A 231 -3.08 62.02 67.71
C THR A 231 -4.39 62.19 68.48
N ARG A 232 -5.00 61.11 69.01
CA ARG A 232 -6.22 61.21 69.84
C ARG A 232 -5.97 61.55 71.31
N HIS A 233 -4.73 61.51 71.79
CA HIS A 233 -4.40 61.82 73.18
C HIS A 233 -3.95 63.28 73.40
N ASN A 234 -3.74 64.04 72.32
CA ASN A 234 -3.36 65.46 72.35
C ASN A 234 -4.47 66.38 71.79
N SER A 235 -5.74 66.00 71.93
CA SER A 235 -6.91 66.83 71.60
C SER A 235 -7.90 66.86 72.76
#